data_AF-A0A0M8KNJ6-F1
#
_entry.id   AF-A0A0M8KNJ6-F1
#
_cell.length_a   1.000
_cell.length_b   1.000
_cell.length_c   1.000
_cell.angle_alpha   90.00
_cell.angle_beta   90.00
_cell.angle_gamma   90.00
#
_symmetry.space_group_name_H-M   'P 1'
#
loop_
_entity.id
_entity.type
_entity.pdbx_description
1 polymer ?
#
loop_
_entity_poly.entity_id
_entity_poly.type
_entity_poly.pdbx_seq_one_letter_code
_entity_poly.pdbx_strand_id
1 'polypeptide(L)'
;MNTSLPWPDGAEVLPIAPLRPVLDRLASLVTVHEQDVAMVPGLAVTEEEVAADPPPALEQLVDELGGITLRDLPVLTLLVENRTDVGPYTLLGEATSYYPLYETPDTAVVLTLDENGTPGAVYGIGEDLALQLAAPDLPTYLGLFTDALEATLAELSSRGPAEDDTETARTDAAEQLMDAHLFAAILGMVEDVPEAELVAPAAGEADDALALADLRGAALGTRVDPMEVETDGDPLEMHLGWREHGLVLAVHGG
;
A
#
# COMPACT_ATOMS: atom_id res chain seq x y z
N MET A 1 16.92 -17.43 6.70
CA MET A 1 17.95 -16.44 7.05
C MET A 1 17.29 -15.11 6.82
N ASN A 2 17.14 -14.30 7.87
CA ASN A 2 16.52 -13.00 7.73
C ASN A 2 17.51 -12.08 7.01
N THR A 3 17.32 -11.88 5.72
CA THR A 3 18.13 -10.94 4.93
C THR A 3 17.49 -9.59 5.04
N SER A 4 17.89 -8.83 6.06
CA SER A 4 17.57 -7.40 6.16
C SER A 4 18.00 -6.73 4.86
N LEU A 5 17.07 -6.01 4.25
CA LEU A 5 17.31 -5.23 3.06
C LEU A 5 18.23 -4.06 3.37
N PRO A 6 19.06 -3.64 2.42
CA PRO A 6 19.91 -2.46 2.57
C PRO A 6 19.07 -1.19 2.40
N TRP A 7 18.11 -0.96 3.29
CA TRP A 7 17.25 0.22 3.26
C TRP A 7 18.09 1.50 3.26
N PRO A 8 17.72 2.51 2.46
CA PRO A 8 18.28 3.85 2.60
C PRO A 8 18.02 4.41 4.01
N ASP A 9 19.02 5.09 4.58
CA ASP A 9 19.03 5.59 5.96
C ASP A 9 19.14 7.12 6.06
N GLY A 10 18.97 7.82 4.93
CA GLY A 10 19.09 9.27 4.84
C GLY A 10 17.84 10.05 5.26
N ALA A 11 16.69 9.38 5.34
CA ALA A 11 15.41 9.99 5.65
C ALA A 11 15.23 10.30 7.13
N GLU A 12 14.47 11.36 7.42
CA GLU A 12 13.96 11.59 8.77
C GLU A 12 12.88 10.56 9.11
N VAL A 13 12.85 10.16 10.38
CA VAL A 13 11.81 9.27 10.90
C VAL A 13 10.46 9.96 10.82
N LEU A 14 9.46 9.25 10.26
CA LEU A 14 8.09 9.73 10.15
C LEU A 14 7.55 10.01 11.56
N PRO A 15 7.17 11.26 11.87
CA PRO A 15 6.71 11.58 13.20
C PRO A 15 5.36 10.92 13.47
N ILE A 16 5.23 10.26 14.63
CA ILE A 16 3.98 9.59 15.01
C ILE A 16 2.91 10.58 15.52
N ALA A 17 3.29 11.76 15.97
CA ALA A 17 2.37 12.73 16.58
C ALA A 17 1.18 13.11 15.66
N PRO A 18 1.38 13.39 14.35
CA PRO A 18 0.28 13.59 13.41
C PRO A 18 -0.61 12.35 13.18
N LEU A 19 -0.07 11.14 13.35
CA LEU A 19 -0.80 9.88 13.14
C LEU A 19 -1.65 9.48 14.34
N ARG A 20 -1.43 10.06 15.52
CA ARG A 20 -2.15 9.70 16.76
C ARG A 20 -3.66 9.62 16.63
N PRO A 21 -4.36 10.60 16.01
CA PRO A 21 -5.81 10.52 15.90
C PRO A 21 -6.30 9.28 15.13
N VAL A 22 -5.54 8.85 14.12
CA VAL A 22 -5.85 7.67 13.32
C VAL A 22 -5.56 6.39 14.12
N LEU A 23 -4.41 6.32 14.79
CA LEU A 23 -4.03 5.18 15.63
C LEU A 23 -5.00 4.96 16.81
N ASP A 24 -5.39 6.03 17.49
CA ASP A 24 -6.35 5.96 18.60
C ASP A 24 -7.72 5.48 18.11
N ARG A 25 -8.12 5.89 16.90
CA ARG A 25 -9.37 5.45 16.27
C ARG A 25 -9.31 3.98 15.87
N LEU A 26 -8.21 3.50 15.29
CA LEU A 26 -8.00 2.08 15.01
C LEU A 26 -8.07 1.24 16.30
N ALA A 27 -7.38 1.66 17.36
CA ALA A 27 -7.43 0.98 18.65
C ALA A 27 -8.85 0.94 19.23
N SER A 28 -9.62 2.03 19.06
CA SER A 28 -11.03 2.07 19.46
C SER A 28 -11.89 1.10 18.64
N LEU A 29 -11.70 1.03 17.31
CA LEU A 29 -12.44 0.09 16.45
C LEU A 29 -12.17 -1.36 16.87
N VAL A 30 -10.91 -1.70 17.12
CA VAL A 30 -10.51 -3.03 17.61
C VAL A 30 -11.14 -3.38 18.95
N THR A 31 -11.21 -2.41 19.87
CA THR A 31 -11.86 -2.62 21.16
C THR A 31 -13.37 -2.84 21.03
N VAL A 32 -14.03 -2.15 20.10
CA VAL A 32 -15.50 -2.23 19.91
C VAL A 32 -15.90 -3.46 19.10
N HIS A 33 -15.07 -3.86 18.14
CA HIS A 33 -15.35 -4.93 17.17
C HIS A 33 -14.37 -6.11 17.31
N GLU A 34 -14.02 -6.50 18.53
CA GLU A 34 -13.01 -7.53 18.84
C GLU A 34 -13.24 -8.90 18.15
N GLN A 35 -14.47 -9.17 17.71
CA GLN A 35 -14.82 -10.40 16.98
C GLN A 35 -14.51 -10.34 15.48
N ASP A 36 -14.39 -9.13 14.94
CA ASP A 36 -14.26 -8.88 13.51
C ASP A 36 -12.89 -8.32 13.14
N VAL A 37 -12.26 -7.55 14.02
CA VAL A 37 -10.99 -6.89 13.72
C VAL A 37 -10.02 -7.04 14.88
N ALA A 38 -8.77 -7.29 14.54
CA ALA A 38 -7.68 -7.35 15.50
C ALA A 38 -6.51 -6.48 15.04
N MET A 39 -5.76 -5.98 16.03
CA MET A 39 -4.52 -5.26 15.79
C MET A 39 -3.35 -6.23 15.91
N VAL A 40 -2.46 -6.22 14.92
CA VAL A 40 -1.16 -6.88 15.02
C VAL A 40 -0.25 -5.97 15.86
N PRO A 41 0.29 -6.44 17.00
CA PRO A 41 1.14 -5.62 17.86
C PRO A 41 2.40 -5.15 17.12
N GLY A 42 2.84 -3.92 17.42
CA GLY A 42 4.11 -3.39 16.92
C GLY A 42 5.35 -3.97 17.63
N LEU A 43 6.54 -3.61 17.11
CA LEU A 43 7.84 -4.12 17.56
C LEU A 43 8.19 -3.78 19.02
N ALA A 44 7.71 -2.65 19.55
CA ALA A 44 7.99 -2.27 20.94
C ALA A 44 7.13 -3.03 21.96
N VAL A 45 6.04 -3.67 21.50
CA VAL A 45 5.04 -4.32 22.35
C VAL A 45 5.16 -5.84 22.30
N THR A 46 5.68 -6.38 21.19
CA THR A 46 5.88 -7.83 21.05
C THR A 46 7.03 -8.34 21.91
N GLU A 47 6.80 -9.46 22.61
CA GLU A 47 7.85 -10.20 23.33
C GLU A 47 8.53 -11.24 22.42
N GLU A 48 7.96 -11.52 21.25
CA GLU A 48 8.47 -12.48 20.27
C GLU A 48 9.46 -11.80 19.32
N GLU A 49 10.50 -12.54 18.91
CA GLU A 49 11.47 -12.08 17.91
C GLU A 49 10.78 -12.04 16.54
N VAL A 50 10.22 -10.88 16.19
CA VAL A 50 9.59 -10.63 14.88
C VAL A 50 10.69 -10.43 13.84
N ALA A 51 10.61 -11.18 12.74
CA ALA A 51 11.59 -11.15 11.66
C ALA A 51 11.36 -9.99 10.66
N ALA A 52 10.44 -9.08 10.94
CA ALA A 52 10.11 -7.99 10.04
C ALA A 52 11.28 -7.02 9.85
N ASP A 53 11.39 -6.49 8.64
CA ASP A 53 12.46 -5.57 8.22
C ASP A 53 11.86 -4.31 7.57
N PRO A 54 11.25 -3.41 8.37
CA PRO A 54 10.66 -2.18 7.85
C PRO A 54 11.72 -1.11 7.55
N PRO A 55 11.44 -0.17 6.61
CA PRO A 55 12.28 0.99 6.36
C PRO A 55 12.54 1.79 7.64
N PRO A 56 13.77 2.33 7.86
CA PRO A 56 14.10 3.10 9.05
C PRO A 56 13.16 4.28 9.30
N ALA A 57 12.67 4.93 8.24
CA ALA A 57 11.74 6.04 8.35
C ALA A 57 10.40 5.67 9.01
N LEU A 58 10.03 4.38 9.06
CA LEU A 58 8.79 3.91 9.66
C LEU A 58 8.95 3.44 11.11
N GLU A 59 10.15 3.51 11.72
CA GLU A 59 10.47 2.92 13.02
C GLU A 59 9.42 3.23 14.11
N GLN A 60 8.99 4.48 14.24
CA GLN A 60 8.04 4.88 15.29
C GLN A 60 6.65 4.30 15.05
N LEU A 61 6.23 4.18 13.78
CA LEU A 61 4.93 3.61 13.44
C LEU A 61 4.91 2.11 13.70
N VAL A 62 5.94 1.39 13.25
CA VAL A 62 6.03 -0.07 13.40
C VAL A 62 6.27 -0.51 14.84
N ASP A 63 6.85 0.36 15.68
CA ASP A 63 6.96 0.13 17.12
C ASP A 63 5.58 -0.02 17.79
N GLU A 64 4.58 0.68 17.28
CA GLU A 64 3.25 0.75 17.90
C GLU A 64 2.19 -0.07 17.18
N LEU A 65 2.25 -0.12 15.85
CA LEU A 65 1.28 -0.81 15.00
C LEU A 65 2.01 -1.75 14.05
N GLY A 66 1.75 -3.05 14.19
CA GLY A 66 2.26 -4.05 13.27
C GLY A 66 1.39 -4.29 12.04
N GLY A 67 0.11 -3.92 12.13
CA GLY A 67 -0.90 -4.14 11.09
C GLY A 67 -2.30 -4.32 11.64
N ILE A 68 -3.25 -4.62 10.76
CA ILE A 68 -4.66 -4.88 11.08
C ILE A 68 -5.12 -6.13 10.34
N THR A 69 -5.81 -7.01 11.05
CA THR A 69 -6.51 -8.15 10.46
C THR A 69 -8.02 -7.96 10.60
N LEU A 70 -8.76 -8.30 9.55
CA LEU A 70 -10.22 -8.32 9.49
C LEU A 70 -10.64 -9.76 9.31
N ARG A 71 -11.24 -10.38 10.32
CA ARG A 71 -11.66 -11.80 10.32
C ARG A 71 -10.50 -12.72 9.90
N ASP A 72 -9.34 -12.51 10.54
CA ASP A 72 -8.05 -13.18 10.28
C ASP A 72 -7.40 -12.89 8.92
N LEU A 73 -8.02 -12.09 8.05
CA LEU A 73 -7.42 -11.64 6.81
C LEU A 73 -6.57 -10.39 7.06
N PRO A 74 -5.27 -10.37 6.69
CA PRO A 74 -4.47 -9.17 6.78
C PRO A 74 -4.97 -8.13 5.77
N VAL A 75 -5.35 -6.95 6.26
CA VAL A 75 -5.84 -5.83 5.44
C VAL A 75 -4.94 -4.60 5.55
N LEU A 76 -4.02 -4.60 6.50
CA LEU A 76 -2.89 -3.67 6.60
C LEU A 76 -1.70 -4.42 7.23
N THR A 77 -0.55 -4.38 6.59
CA THR A 77 0.68 -5.02 7.06
C THR A 77 1.79 -3.99 7.16
N LEU A 78 2.39 -3.87 8.34
CA LEU A 78 3.56 -3.01 8.58
C LEU A 78 4.78 -3.80 9.08
N LEU A 79 4.59 -5.08 9.40
CA LEU A 79 5.63 -6.02 9.80
C LEU A 79 5.77 -7.12 8.75
N VAL A 80 6.40 -6.79 7.64
CA VAL A 80 6.61 -7.71 6.52
C VAL A 80 7.83 -8.59 6.82
N GLU A 81 7.60 -9.89 7.04
CA GLU A 81 8.67 -10.86 7.32
C GLU A 81 9.24 -11.53 6.07
N ASN A 82 8.39 -11.73 5.05
CA ASN A 82 8.79 -12.33 3.78
C ASN A 82 8.35 -11.40 2.66
N ARG A 83 9.26 -11.12 1.73
CA ARG A 83 8.96 -10.38 0.52
C ARG A 83 8.87 -11.31 -0.67
N THR A 84 7.85 -11.09 -1.48
CA THR A 84 7.76 -11.64 -2.83
C THR A 84 8.31 -10.60 -3.79
N ASP A 85 9.15 -11.01 -4.74
CA ASP A 85 9.68 -10.11 -5.80
C ASP A 85 9.01 -10.38 -7.16
N VAL A 86 7.91 -11.16 -7.16
CA VAL A 86 7.17 -11.58 -8.36
C VAL A 86 5.67 -11.36 -8.15
N GLY A 87 4.92 -11.21 -9.24
CA GLY A 87 3.48 -10.93 -9.19
C GLY A 87 3.20 -9.42 -9.32
N PRO A 88 2.47 -8.78 -8.39
CA PRO A 88 2.14 -7.35 -8.49
C PRO A 88 3.38 -6.44 -8.48
N TYR A 89 4.54 -6.95 -8.06
CA TYR A 89 5.78 -6.17 -8.01
C TYR A 89 6.62 -6.25 -9.28
N THR A 90 6.16 -6.94 -10.32
CA THR A 90 6.96 -7.27 -11.52
C THR A 90 7.60 -6.05 -12.19
N LEU A 91 6.90 -4.92 -12.23
CA LEU A 91 7.41 -3.68 -12.84
C LEU A 91 8.10 -2.75 -11.84
N LEU A 92 8.04 -3.03 -10.54
CA LEU A 92 8.66 -2.15 -9.55
C LEU A 92 10.18 -2.24 -9.67
N GLY A 93 10.86 -1.14 -9.39
CA GLY A 93 12.32 -1.07 -9.41
C GLY A 93 12.95 -1.82 -8.24
N GLU A 94 13.98 -1.23 -7.63
CA GLU A 94 14.68 -1.85 -6.51
C GLU A 94 13.70 -2.17 -5.36
N ALA A 95 13.88 -3.33 -4.71
CA ALA A 95 13.05 -3.73 -3.56
C ALA A 95 13.02 -2.65 -2.47
N THR A 96 14.10 -1.88 -2.32
CA THR A 96 14.23 -0.78 -1.35
C THR A 96 13.52 0.51 -1.74
N SER A 97 12.95 0.59 -2.95
CA SER A 97 12.21 1.76 -3.46
C SER A 97 10.72 1.74 -3.11
N TYR A 98 10.24 0.66 -2.48
CA TYR A 98 8.85 0.54 -2.05
C TYR A 98 8.72 -0.36 -0.81
N TYR A 99 7.60 -0.20 -0.11
CA TYR A 99 7.23 -1.03 1.03
C TYR A 99 5.76 -1.49 0.92
N PRO A 100 5.48 -2.81 0.95
CA PRO A 100 4.11 -3.28 0.82
C PRO A 100 3.31 -3.03 2.10
N LEU A 101 2.09 -2.54 1.93
CA LEU A 101 1.10 -2.28 2.98
C LEU A 101 -0.05 -3.30 2.95
N TYR A 102 -0.26 -3.95 1.81
CA TYR A 102 -1.23 -5.02 1.57
C TYR A 102 -0.78 -5.83 0.35
N GLU A 103 -0.96 -7.15 0.37
CA GLU A 103 -0.55 -8.04 -0.73
C GLU A 103 -1.49 -9.23 -0.84
N THR A 104 -1.85 -9.56 -2.08
CA THR A 104 -2.39 -10.85 -2.51
C THR A 104 -1.46 -11.41 -3.61
N PRO A 105 -1.69 -12.64 -4.12
CA PRO A 105 -0.89 -13.17 -5.22
C PRO A 105 -0.86 -12.29 -6.48
N ASP A 106 -1.94 -11.53 -6.72
CA ASP A 106 -2.15 -10.81 -7.99
C ASP A 106 -2.24 -9.28 -7.82
N THR A 107 -2.40 -8.78 -6.59
CA THR A 107 -2.57 -7.34 -6.31
C THR A 107 -1.79 -6.92 -5.08
N ALA A 108 -1.45 -5.62 -5.00
CA ALA A 108 -0.77 -5.08 -3.83
C ALA A 108 -1.13 -3.60 -3.59
N VAL A 109 -0.92 -3.14 -2.36
CA VAL A 109 -0.81 -1.71 -2.05
C VAL A 109 0.59 -1.45 -1.54
N VAL A 110 1.28 -0.47 -2.13
CA VAL A 110 2.68 -0.16 -1.82
C VAL A 110 2.86 1.31 -1.46
N LEU A 111 3.70 1.55 -0.46
CA LEU A 111 4.26 2.86 -0.14
C LEU A 111 5.55 3.06 -0.94
N THR A 112 5.65 4.16 -1.66
CA THR A 112 6.90 4.53 -2.36
C THR A 112 7.95 5.06 -1.39
N LEU A 113 9.21 4.82 -1.71
CA LEU A 113 10.38 5.33 -1.00
C LEU A 113 11.32 5.99 -2.00
N ASP A 114 11.81 7.18 -1.67
CA ASP A 114 12.84 7.84 -2.47
C ASP A 114 14.24 7.26 -2.20
N GLU A 115 15.24 7.79 -2.90
CA GLU A 115 16.66 7.38 -2.77
C GLU A 115 17.24 7.52 -1.35
N ASN A 116 16.62 8.33 -0.49
CA ASN A 116 17.00 8.51 0.91
C ASN A 116 16.16 7.66 1.86
N GLY A 117 15.12 6.98 1.37
CA GLY A 117 14.19 6.17 2.15
C GLY A 117 13.01 6.96 2.68
N THR A 118 12.76 8.17 2.15
CA THR A 118 11.64 9.01 2.59
C THR A 118 10.34 8.43 2.07
N PRO A 119 9.35 8.14 2.95
CA PRO A 119 8.01 7.74 2.55
C PRO A 119 7.35 8.76 1.63
N GLY A 120 6.82 8.29 0.49
CA GLY A 120 6.10 9.08 -0.49
C GLY A 120 4.63 8.69 -0.61
N ALA A 121 4.12 8.77 -1.83
CA ALA A 121 2.78 8.36 -2.21
C ALA A 121 2.55 6.86 -2.04
N VAL A 122 1.26 6.50 -1.93
CA VAL A 122 0.79 5.12 -1.83
C VAL A 122 0.03 4.77 -3.11
N TYR A 123 0.36 3.61 -3.69
CA TYR A 123 -0.26 3.09 -4.90
C TYR A 123 -0.89 1.74 -4.65
N GLY A 124 -2.06 1.51 -5.24
CA GLY A 124 -2.53 0.14 -5.46
C GLY A 124 -2.11 -0.35 -6.84
N ILE A 125 -1.87 -1.65 -6.94
CA ILE A 125 -1.44 -2.36 -8.15
C ILE A 125 -2.46 -3.48 -8.39
N GLY A 126 -3.13 -3.41 -9.53
CA GLY A 126 -4.09 -4.41 -9.97
C GLY A 126 -3.43 -5.60 -10.69
N GLU A 127 -4.26 -6.56 -11.12
CA GLU A 127 -3.82 -7.76 -11.86
C GLU A 127 -3.13 -7.43 -13.20
N ASP A 128 -3.45 -6.27 -13.77
CA ASP A 128 -2.91 -5.78 -15.04
C ASP A 128 -1.61 -4.97 -14.87
N LEU A 129 -1.06 -4.91 -13.66
CA LEU A 129 0.14 -4.16 -13.30
C LEU A 129 0.00 -2.63 -13.43
N ALA A 130 -1.20 -2.12 -13.69
CA ALA A 130 -1.45 -0.68 -13.66
C ALA A 130 -1.45 -0.17 -12.22
N LEU A 131 -0.96 1.06 -12.05
CA LEU A 131 -0.91 1.73 -10.76
C LEU A 131 -2.08 2.67 -10.60
N GLN A 132 -2.66 2.67 -9.41
CA GLN A 132 -3.68 3.63 -9.00
C GLN A 132 -3.18 4.46 -7.82
N LEU A 133 -3.25 5.78 -7.93
CA LEU A 133 -2.88 6.67 -6.82
C LEU A 133 -3.88 6.49 -5.66
N ALA A 134 -3.50 5.74 -4.64
CA ALA A 134 -4.34 5.47 -3.47
C ALA A 134 -4.33 6.65 -2.49
N ALA A 135 -3.15 7.24 -2.28
CA ALA A 135 -2.99 8.44 -1.45
C ALA A 135 -1.68 9.18 -1.79
N PRO A 136 -1.61 10.51 -1.56
CA PRO A 136 -0.39 11.28 -1.76
C PRO A 136 0.69 11.00 -0.71
N ASP A 137 0.33 10.42 0.43
CA ASP A 137 1.23 10.09 1.53
C ASP A 137 0.64 9.00 2.45
N LEU A 138 1.50 8.39 3.27
CA LEU A 138 1.09 7.35 4.23
C LEU A 138 0.04 7.83 5.26
N PRO A 139 0.15 9.02 5.89
CA PRO A 139 -0.89 9.51 6.79
C PRO A 139 -2.29 9.58 6.15
N THR A 140 -2.36 10.07 4.91
CA THR A 140 -3.61 10.15 4.16
C THR A 140 -4.16 8.76 3.86
N TYR A 141 -3.31 7.83 3.44
CA TYR A 141 -3.71 6.43 3.23
C TYR A 141 -4.28 5.80 4.50
N LEU A 142 -3.59 5.93 5.64
CA LEU A 142 -4.06 5.37 6.91
C LEU A 142 -5.40 5.96 7.35
N GLY A 143 -5.64 7.24 7.06
CA GLY A 143 -6.94 7.89 7.26
C GLY A 143 -8.05 7.24 6.41
N LEU A 144 -7.83 7.09 5.10
CA LEU A 144 -8.77 6.46 4.16
C LEU A 144 -9.03 4.99 4.53
N PHE A 145 -7.98 4.26 4.87
CA PHE A 145 -8.08 2.88 5.35
C PHE A 145 -8.95 2.78 6.61
N THR A 146 -8.74 3.68 7.57
CA THR A 146 -9.53 3.68 8.82
C THR A 146 -10.99 4.05 8.58
N ASP A 147 -11.26 4.99 7.66
CA ASP A 147 -12.62 5.32 7.22
C ASP A 147 -13.33 4.12 6.60
N ALA A 148 -12.65 3.41 5.69
CA ALA A 148 -13.19 2.21 5.06
C ALA A 148 -13.43 1.08 6.07
N LEU A 149 -12.47 0.83 6.96
CA LEU A 149 -12.60 -0.17 8.02
C LEU A 149 -13.79 0.13 8.94
N GLU A 150 -13.96 1.38 9.37
CA GLU A 150 -15.10 1.77 10.19
C GLU A 150 -16.44 1.55 9.47
N ALA A 151 -16.53 1.90 8.18
CA ALA A 151 -17.72 1.65 7.37
C ALA A 151 -18.03 0.16 7.24
N THR A 152 -17.01 -0.65 6.93
CA THR A 152 -17.10 -2.12 6.88
C THR A 152 -17.64 -2.69 8.19
N LEU A 153 -17.05 -2.30 9.33
CA LEU A 153 -17.44 -2.79 10.65
C LEU A 153 -18.84 -2.35 11.07
N ALA A 154 -19.24 -1.12 10.73
CA ALA A 154 -20.58 -0.62 10.98
C ALA A 154 -21.63 -1.43 10.19
N GLU A 155 -21.36 -1.73 8.92
CA GLU A 155 -22.27 -2.54 8.11
C GLU A 155 -22.30 -4.01 8.57
N LEU A 156 -21.15 -4.62 8.87
CA LEU A 156 -21.08 -5.98 9.43
C LEU A 156 -21.85 -6.09 10.75
N SER A 157 -21.76 -5.07 11.61
CA SER A 157 -22.51 -5.03 12.87
C SER A 157 -24.02 -4.95 12.64
N SER A 158 -24.45 -4.22 11.60
CA SER A 158 -25.88 -4.11 11.25
C SER A 158 -26.50 -5.43 10.78
N ARG A 159 -25.67 -6.35 10.27
CA ARG A 159 -26.09 -7.70 9.83
C ARG A 159 -26.34 -8.66 11.01
N GLY A 160 -25.92 -8.31 12.22
CA GLY A 160 -26.00 -9.16 13.41
C GLY A 160 -24.84 -10.16 13.51
N PRO A 161 -24.77 -10.95 14.61
CA PRO A 161 -23.72 -11.96 14.79
C PRO A 161 -23.84 -13.06 13.73
N ALA A 162 -22.71 -13.65 13.34
CA ALA A 162 -22.73 -14.90 12.58
C ALA A 162 -23.39 -16.00 13.44
N GLU A 163 -24.37 -16.71 12.90
CA GLU A 163 -24.76 -18.02 13.45
C GLU A 163 -23.58 -18.98 13.20
N ASP A 164 -23.32 -19.95 14.09
CA ASP A 164 -22.11 -20.81 14.06
C ASP A 164 -21.88 -21.51 12.69
N ASP A 165 -22.94 -21.75 11.90
CA ASP A 165 -22.85 -22.34 10.54
C ASP A 165 -22.57 -21.30 9.41
N THR A 166 -22.38 -20.02 9.75
CA THR A 166 -22.25 -18.88 8.82
C THR A 166 -20.95 -18.08 8.99
N GLU A 167 -19.99 -18.59 9.76
CA GLU A 167 -18.70 -17.95 10.00
C GLU A 167 -18.00 -17.55 8.68
N THR A 168 -17.98 -18.45 7.69
CA THR A 168 -17.46 -18.18 6.35
C THR A 168 -18.22 -17.04 5.65
N ALA A 169 -19.55 -17.01 5.77
CA ALA A 169 -20.35 -15.96 5.13
C ALA A 169 -20.10 -14.57 5.73
N ARG A 170 -19.72 -14.48 7.01
CA ARG A 170 -19.33 -13.21 7.64
C ARG A 170 -17.94 -12.77 7.20
N THR A 171 -17.00 -13.68 7.06
CA THR A 171 -15.66 -13.39 6.49
C THR A 171 -15.78 -12.92 5.04
N ASP A 172 -16.53 -13.63 4.19
CA ASP A 172 -16.77 -13.22 2.80
C ASP A 172 -17.46 -11.85 2.72
N ALA A 173 -18.39 -11.58 3.63
CA ALA A 173 -19.05 -10.27 3.73
C ALA A 173 -18.06 -9.16 4.13
N ALA A 174 -17.13 -9.45 5.04
CA ALA A 174 -16.14 -8.49 5.50
C ALA A 174 -15.17 -8.12 4.37
N GLU A 175 -14.71 -9.11 3.62
CA GLU A 175 -13.86 -8.94 2.44
C GLU A 175 -14.57 -8.10 1.37
N GLN A 176 -15.79 -8.49 0.96
CA GLN A 176 -16.57 -7.75 -0.03
C GLN A 176 -16.85 -6.30 0.37
N LEU A 177 -17.05 -6.03 1.65
CA LEU A 177 -17.26 -4.68 2.16
C LEU A 177 -15.97 -3.87 2.14
N MET A 178 -14.84 -4.47 2.53
CA MET A 178 -13.55 -3.81 2.46
C MET A 178 -13.15 -3.50 1.01
N ASP A 179 -13.46 -4.40 0.07
CA ASP A 179 -13.33 -4.16 -1.36
C ASP A 179 -14.18 -2.98 -1.80
N ALA A 180 -15.47 -2.98 -1.45
CA ALA A 180 -16.39 -1.92 -1.82
C ALA A 180 -16.01 -0.55 -1.23
N HIS A 181 -15.43 -0.52 -0.02
CA HIS A 181 -15.10 0.72 0.68
C HIS A 181 -13.68 1.23 0.40
N LEU A 182 -12.75 0.38 -0.03
CA LEU A 182 -11.37 0.78 -0.30
C LEU A 182 -10.77 0.10 -1.53
N PHE A 183 -10.64 -1.23 -1.49
CA PHE A 183 -9.72 -1.92 -2.39
C PHE A 183 -10.17 -1.88 -3.85
N ALA A 184 -11.47 -1.96 -4.14
CA ALA A 184 -11.95 -1.91 -5.52
C ALA A 184 -11.51 -0.63 -6.24
N ALA A 185 -11.56 0.50 -5.53
CA ALA A 185 -11.15 1.79 -6.08
C ALA A 185 -9.64 1.87 -6.32
N ILE A 186 -8.81 1.31 -5.43
CA ILE A 186 -7.35 1.45 -5.53
C ILE A 186 -6.66 0.27 -6.22
N LEU A 187 -7.32 -0.87 -6.42
CA LEU A 187 -6.75 -2.07 -7.05
C LEU A 187 -7.21 -2.27 -8.51
N GLY A 188 -7.79 -1.26 -9.16
CA GLY A 188 -8.15 -1.39 -10.58
C GLY A 188 -9.47 -2.08 -10.86
N MET A 189 -10.34 -2.29 -9.86
CA MET A 189 -11.61 -3.01 -10.06
C MET A 189 -12.77 -2.10 -10.46
N VAL A 190 -12.54 -0.79 -10.54
CA VAL A 190 -13.53 0.22 -10.93
C VAL A 190 -13.20 0.76 -12.33
N GLU A 191 -14.21 0.80 -13.20
CA GLU A 191 -14.13 1.36 -14.55
C GLU A 191 -14.30 2.89 -14.55
N ASP A 192 -13.98 3.54 -15.68
CA ASP A 192 -14.16 4.98 -15.91
C ASP A 192 -13.42 5.89 -14.91
N VAL A 193 -12.24 5.45 -14.44
CA VAL A 193 -11.36 6.26 -13.59
C VAL A 193 -10.54 7.27 -14.42
N PRO A 194 -10.08 8.38 -13.83
CA PRO A 194 -9.15 9.27 -14.50
C PRO A 194 -7.85 8.54 -14.85
N GLU A 195 -7.31 8.80 -16.04
CA GLU A 195 -6.02 8.27 -16.48
C GLU A 195 -5.01 9.41 -16.60
N ALA A 196 -3.80 9.17 -16.11
CA ALA A 196 -2.68 10.06 -16.29
C ALA A 196 -1.85 9.63 -17.50
N GLU A 197 -1.57 10.61 -18.38
CA GLU A 197 -0.83 10.38 -19.61
C GLU A 197 0.66 10.15 -19.30
N LEU A 198 1.24 9.14 -19.97
CA LEU A 198 2.67 8.89 -19.99
C LEU A 198 3.31 9.68 -21.12
N VAL A 199 4.14 10.67 -20.77
CA VAL A 199 4.74 11.61 -21.72
C VAL A 199 6.24 11.42 -21.76
N ALA A 200 6.83 11.47 -22.96
CA ALA A 200 8.29 11.42 -23.12
C ALA A 200 8.96 12.58 -22.35
N PRO A 201 10.01 12.31 -21.55
CA PRO A 201 10.67 13.35 -20.76
C PRO A 201 11.32 14.41 -21.65
N ALA A 202 11.32 15.66 -21.18
CA ALA A 202 12.10 16.71 -21.80
C ALA A 202 13.60 16.42 -21.66
N ALA A 203 14.41 16.95 -22.57
CA ALA A 203 15.86 16.74 -22.56
C ALA A 203 16.49 17.20 -21.22
N GLY A 204 17.09 16.25 -20.49
CA GLY A 204 17.72 16.49 -19.18
C GLY A 204 16.78 16.51 -17.99
N GLU A 205 15.50 16.13 -18.16
CA GLU A 205 14.51 16.07 -17.08
C GLU A 205 14.63 14.79 -16.24
N ALA A 206 14.81 13.65 -16.90
CA ALA A 206 15.04 12.35 -16.29
C ALA A 206 15.93 11.54 -17.25
N ASP A 207 17.21 11.42 -16.90
CA ASP A 207 18.15 10.63 -17.70
C ASP A 207 17.66 9.17 -17.72
N ASP A 208 17.68 8.57 -18.91
CA ASP A 208 17.30 7.17 -19.18
C ASP A 208 15.83 6.78 -18.92
N ALA A 209 14.93 7.74 -18.63
CA ALA A 209 13.49 7.48 -18.58
C ALA A 209 12.88 7.46 -20.00
N LEU A 210 12.01 6.51 -20.27
CA LEU A 210 11.23 6.40 -21.51
C LEU A 210 9.99 7.30 -21.47
N ALA A 211 9.33 7.35 -20.32
CA ALA A 211 8.13 8.16 -20.10
C ALA A 211 8.03 8.61 -18.65
N LEU A 212 7.31 9.71 -18.43
CA LEU A 212 6.95 10.23 -17.12
C LEU A 212 5.43 10.37 -17.01
N ALA A 213 4.88 10.04 -15.86
CA ALA A 213 3.52 10.41 -15.47
C ALA A 213 3.58 11.33 -14.23
N ASP A 214 2.99 12.51 -14.33
CA ASP A 214 2.91 13.48 -13.23
C ASP A 214 1.54 13.43 -12.55
N LEU A 215 1.53 12.95 -11.31
CA LEU A 215 0.33 12.79 -10.50
C LEU A 215 0.20 13.88 -9.43
N ARG A 216 1.04 14.92 -9.45
CA ARG A 216 0.94 16.04 -8.51
C ARG A 216 -0.37 16.78 -8.73
N GLY A 217 -1.27 16.68 -7.76
CA GLY A 217 -2.62 17.27 -7.84
C GLY A 217 -3.62 16.45 -8.65
N ALA A 218 -3.27 15.22 -9.05
CA ALA A 218 -4.22 14.27 -9.62
C ALA A 218 -5.27 13.84 -8.59
N ALA A 219 -6.40 13.34 -9.07
CA ALA A 219 -7.43 12.78 -8.20
C ALA A 219 -6.97 11.42 -7.63
N LEU A 220 -7.45 11.05 -6.44
CA LEU A 220 -7.28 9.68 -5.95
C LEU A 220 -7.96 8.69 -6.90
N GLY A 221 -7.37 7.52 -7.06
CA GLY A 221 -7.78 6.54 -8.07
C GLY A 221 -7.38 6.90 -9.50
N THR A 222 -6.55 7.93 -9.71
CA THR A 222 -5.99 8.18 -11.04
C THR A 222 -5.09 7.01 -11.41
N ARG A 223 -5.38 6.39 -12.55
CA ARG A 223 -4.67 5.25 -13.13
C ARG A 223 -3.48 5.72 -13.97
N VAL A 224 -2.37 5.00 -13.85
CA VAL A 224 -1.24 5.03 -14.77
C VAL A 224 -0.99 3.61 -15.23
N ASP A 225 -0.88 3.39 -16.54
CA ASP A 225 -0.61 2.08 -17.13
C ASP A 225 0.78 2.06 -17.77
N PRO A 226 1.83 1.61 -17.05
CA PRO A 226 3.20 1.61 -17.58
C PRO A 226 3.36 0.71 -18.81
N MET A 227 2.48 -0.28 -19.00
CA MET A 227 2.56 -1.24 -20.10
C MET A 227 2.17 -0.61 -21.44
N GLU A 228 1.62 0.60 -21.45
CA GLU A 228 1.37 1.37 -22.67
C GLU A 228 2.64 1.98 -23.27
N VAL A 229 3.75 2.02 -22.53
CA VAL A 229 5.03 2.54 -23.05
C VAL A 229 5.63 1.55 -24.04
N GLU A 230 5.85 2.00 -25.27
CA GLU A 230 6.55 1.20 -26.27
C GLU A 230 8.02 1.03 -25.90
N THR A 231 8.50 -0.22 -25.85
CA THR A 231 9.92 -0.55 -25.62
C THR A 231 10.47 -1.41 -26.75
N ASP A 232 11.79 -1.33 -26.96
CA ASP A 232 12.51 -2.16 -27.94
C ASP A 232 12.73 -3.62 -27.46
N GLY A 233 12.48 -3.89 -26.17
CA GLY A 233 12.78 -5.15 -25.46
C GLY A 233 11.54 -5.89 -24.96
N ASP A 234 11.70 -6.74 -23.94
CA ASP A 234 10.56 -7.34 -23.25
C ASP A 234 9.89 -6.27 -22.36
N PRO A 235 8.59 -5.96 -22.53
CA PRO A 235 7.89 -5.01 -21.67
C PRO A 235 7.95 -5.36 -20.17
N LEU A 236 8.14 -6.64 -19.82
CA LEU A 236 8.29 -7.06 -18.42
C LEU A 236 9.68 -6.81 -17.84
N GLU A 237 10.66 -6.39 -18.65
CA GLU A 237 11.97 -5.92 -18.19
C GLU A 237 11.95 -4.41 -17.86
N MET A 238 10.82 -3.73 -18.08
CA MET A 238 10.64 -2.34 -17.62
C MET A 238 10.68 -2.25 -16.10
N HIS A 239 11.18 -1.12 -15.61
CA HIS A 239 11.17 -0.81 -14.19
C HIS A 239 10.68 0.61 -13.92
N LEU A 240 10.04 0.76 -12.76
CA LEU A 240 9.50 2.03 -12.28
C LEU A 240 10.47 2.72 -11.34
N GLY A 241 10.63 4.02 -11.54
CA GLY A 241 11.34 4.94 -10.65
C GLY A 241 10.39 5.96 -10.04
N TRP A 242 10.61 6.30 -8.78
CA TRP A 242 9.81 7.26 -8.03
C TRP A 242 10.52 8.60 -7.93
N ARG A 243 9.81 9.68 -8.25
CA ARG A 243 10.30 11.06 -8.13
C ARG A 243 9.27 11.90 -7.40
N GLU A 244 9.71 13.05 -6.86
CA GLU A 244 8.81 14.01 -6.20
C GLU A 244 7.93 13.34 -5.13
N HIS A 245 8.56 12.62 -4.19
CA HIS A 245 7.88 11.81 -3.16
C HIS A 245 6.91 10.77 -3.75
N GLY A 246 7.30 10.15 -4.86
CA GLY A 246 6.49 9.14 -5.54
C GLY A 246 5.30 9.68 -6.33
N LEU A 247 5.12 10.99 -6.44
CA LEU A 247 4.03 11.60 -7.22
C LEU A 247 4.40 11.83 -8.69
N VAL A 248 5.65 11.62 -9.06
CA VAL A 248 6.06 11.55 -10.47
C VAL A 248 6.64 10.16 -10.72
N LEU A 249 5.96 9.40 -11.56
CA LEU A 249 6.38 8.08 -11.99
C LEU A 249 7.32 8.21 -13.19
N ALA A 250 8.46 7.55 -13.13
CA ALA A 250 9.34 7.37 -14.29
C ALA A 250 9.32 5.91 -14.75
N VAL A 251 9.09 5.69 -16.03
CA VAL A 251 9.17 4.37 -16.65
C VAL A 251 10.52 4.25 -17.35
N HIS A 252 11.27 3.22 -17.03
CA HIS A 252 12.58 2.94 -17.60
C HIS A 252 12.57 1.61 -18.36
N GLY A 253 13.38 1.52 -19.42
CA GLY A 253 13.58 0.28 -20.17
C GLY A 253 14.50 -0.70 -19.45
N GLY A 254 14.43 -1.97 -19.84
CA GLY A 254 15.34 -3.05 -19.42
C GLY A 254 16.62 -3.17 -20.24
#